data_AF-A0A9R0YV52-F1
#
_entry.id   AF-A0A9R0YV52-F1
#
_cell.length_a   1.000
_cell.length_b   1.000
_cell.length_c   1.000
_cell.angle_alpha   90.00
_cell.angle_beta   90.00
_cell.angle_gamma   90.00
#
_symmetry.space_group_name_H-M   'P 1'
#
loop_
_entity.id
_entity.type
_entity.pdbx_description
1 polymer ?
#
loop_
_entity_poly.entity_id
_entity_poly.type
_entity_poly.pdbx_seq_one_letter_code
_entity_poly.pdbx_strand_id
1 'polypeptide(L)'
;MAATNLECLLAMVACAKGIGVPRGSGMFRQALRAIAFLSQDKITAKVDYLKNTFRWSDAEVGIAISKAPTLLTRNKESLQRSLVEKVFVEKFICPYKEVAQHLAEDYAAACRGEVPTRLRFA
;
A
#
# COMPACT_ATOMS: atom_id res chain seq x y z
N MET A 1 13.61 -10.35 32.62
CA MET A 1 13.02 -11.60 32.11
C MET A 1 13.01 -11.53 30.59
N ALA A 2 13.90 -12.27 29.95
CA ALA A 2 14.13 -12.25 28.51
C ALA A 2 13.26 -13.32 27.83
N ALA A 3 12.09 -12.93 27.35
CA ALA A 3 11.27 -13.72 26.40
C ALA A 3 11.37 -13.13 24.97
N THR A 4 12.39 -12.32 24.70
CA THR A 4 12.29 -11.23 23.72
C THR A 4 12.66 -11.59 22.28
N ASN A 5 13.30 -12.73 22.02
CA ASN A 5 13.74 -13.08 20.66
C ASN A 5 12.97 -14.24 20.03
N LEU A 6 12.52 -15.22 20.82
CA LEU A 6 11.81 -16.38 20.27
C LEU A 6 10.34 -16.08 20.00
N GLU A 7 9.65 -15.35 20.87
CA GLU A 7 8.25 -14.95 20.67
C GLU A 7 8.10 -13.93 19.54
N CYS A 8 9.06 -13.01 19.38
CA CYS A 8 9.06 -12.02 18.30
C CYS A 8 9.34 -12.68 16.94
N LEU A 9 10.26 -13.64 16.88
CA LEU A 9 10.48 -14.47 15.70
C LEU A 9 9.27 -15.36 15.40
N LEU A 10 8.64 -15.97 16.41
CA LEU A 10 7.42 -16.77 16.24
C LEU A 10 6.24 -15.90 15.77
N ALA A 11 6.12 -14.67 16.28
CA ALA A 11 5.14 -13.69 15.83
C ALA A 11 5.41 -13.24 14.38
N MET A 12 6.67 -13.00 14.00
CA MET A 12 7.05 -12.72 12.61
C MET A 12 6.78 -13.91 11.67
N VAL A 13 7.04 -15.13 12.14
CA VAL A 13 6.82 -16.39 11.42
C VAL A 13 5.33 -16.72 11.31
N ALA A 14 4.53 -16.37 12.32
CA ALA A 14 3.07 -16.45 12.32
C ALA A 14 2.44 -15.36 11.45
N CYS A 15 2.94 -14.12 11.51
CA CYS A 15 2.56 -13.02 10.61
C CYS A 15 2.86 -13.39 9.16
N ALA A 16 4.04 -13.92 8.85
CA ALA A 16 4.35 -14.36 7.50
C ALA A 16 3.45 -15.50 7.00
N LYS A 17 3.01 -16.39 7.91
CA LYS A 17 2.02 -17.43 7.59
C LYS A 17 0.61 -16.83 7.40
N GLY A 18 0.21 -15.83 8.19
CA GLY A 18 -1.11 -15.18 8.12
C GLY A 18 -1.26 -14.16 6.99
N ILE A 19 -0.17 -13.56 6.52
CA ILE A 19 -0.14 -12.56 5.44
C ILE A 19 -0.17 -13.23 4.04
N GLY A 20 0.03 -14.55 3.96
CA GLY A 20 -0.02 -15.32 2.70
C GLY A 20 1.22 -15.15 1.80
N VAL A 21 2.33 -14.61 2.31
CA VAL A 21 3.55 -14.37 1.52
C VAL A 21 4.52 -15.56 1.69
N PRO A 22 4.88 -16.29 0.61
CA PRO A 22 5.79 -17.42 0.68
C PRO A 22 7.17 -17.03 1.22
N ARG A 23 7.74 -17.83 2.13
CA ARG A 23 9.05 -17.57 2.78
C ARG A 23 10.22 -17.44 1.79
N GLY A 24 10.09 -17.97 0.57
CA GLY A 24 11.06 -17.84 -0.50
C GLY A 24 10.92 -16.58 -1.37
N SER A 25 9.87 -15.78 -1.18
CA SER A 25 9.63 -14.57 -1.98
C SER A 25 10.51 -13.40 -1.53
N GLY A 26 11.01 -12.59 -2.48
CA GLY A 26 11.68 -11.33 -2.18
C GLY A 26 10.84 -10.38 -1.31
N MET A 27 9.51 -10.56 -1.32
CA MET A 27 8.54 -9.82 -0.52
C MET A 27 8.61 -10.17 0.98
N PHE A 28 9.06 -11.37 1.33
CA PHE A 28 9.27 -11.78 2.72
C PHE A 28 10.40 -10.97 3.39
N ARG A 29 11.51 -10.72 2.69
CA ARG A 29 12.59 -9.84 3.18
C ARG A 29 12.16 -8.39 3.34
N GLN A 30 11.32 -7.90 2.43
CA GLN A 30 10.74 -6.56 2.50
C GLN A 30 9.80 -6.44 3.72
N ALA A 31 8.94 -7.43 3.95
CA ALA A 31 8.09 -7.49 5.13
C ALA A 31 8.90 -7.54 6.43
N LEU A 32 9.92 -8.39 6.51
CA LEU A 32 10.79 -8.46 7.68
C LEU A 32 11.53 -7.13 7.92
N ARG A 33 12.08 -6.47 6.90
CA ARG A 33 12.70 -5.15 7.03
C ARG A 33 11.71 -4.07 7.48
N ALA A 34 10.48 -4.11 7.00
CA ALA A 34 9.44 -3.17 7.40
C ALA A 34 9.07 -3.34 8.87
N ILE A 35 9.03 -4.58 9.37
CA ILE A 35 8.60 -4.91 10.74
C ILE A 35 9.77 -4.83 11.74
N ALA A 36 11.02 -5.08 11.31
CA ALA A 36 12.20 -5.16 12.18
C ALA A 36 12.45 -3.94 13.08
N PHE A 37 11.92 -2.77 12.72
CA PHE A 37 12.10 -1.51 13.46
C PHE A 37 10.79 -0.92 14.01
N LEU A 38 9.67 -1.64 13.89
CA LEU A 38 8.37 -1.17 14.32
C LEU A 38 7.92 -1.90 15.60
N SER A 39 7.58 -1.13 16.62
CA SER A 39 6.85 -1.64 17.77
C SER A 39 5.40 -1.95 17.38
N GLN A 40 4.75 -2.84 18.14
CA GLN A 40 3.34 -3.17 17.93
C GLN A 40 2.47 -1.91 17.83
N ASP A 41 2.62 -0.96 18.75
CA ASP A 41 1.86 0.31 18.76
C ASP A 41 2.03 1.15 17.49
N LYS A 42 3.23 1.16 16.89
CA LYS A 42 3.47 1.88 15.63
C LYS A 42 2.77 1.22 14.46
N ILE A 43 2.63 -0.10 14.48
CA ILE A 43 1.89 -0.86 13.47
C ILE A 43 0.40 -0.59 13.64
N THR A 44 -0.13 -0.70 14.86
CA THR A 44 -1.56 -0.47 15.15
C THR A 44 -1.98 0.95 14.76
N ALA A 45 -1.21 1.97 15.18
CA ALA A 45 -1.49 3.36 14.83
C ALA A 45 -1.47 3.62 13.32
N LYS A 46 -0.66 2.87 12.56
CA LYS A 46 -0.63 2.98 11.09
C LYS A 46 -1.82 2.29 10.45
N VAL A 47 -2.19 1.10 10.94
CA VAL A 47 -3.38 0.38 10.50
C VAL A 47 -4.64 1.23 10.72
N ASP A 48 -4.79 1.83 11.91
CA ASP A 48 -5.92 2.71 12.22
C ASP A 48 -5.95 3.95 11.33
N TYR A 49 -4.79 4.52 11.01
CA TYR A 49 -4.70 5.63 10.06
C TYR A 49 -5.22 5.24 8.67
N LEU A 50 -4.85 4.06 8.16
CA LEU A 50 -5.32 3.57 6.86
C LEU A 50 -6.83 3.32 6.86
N LYS A 51 -7.35 2.68 7.92
CA LYS A 51 -8.79 2.43 8.09
C LYS A 51 -9.59 3.74 8.10
N ASN A 52 -9.16 4.71 8.91
CA ASN A 52 -9.90 5.96 9.08
C ASN A 52 -9.80 6.87 7.85
N THR A 53 -8.64 6.92 7.20
CA THR A 53 -8.39 7.84 6.08
C THR A 53 -9.04 7.35 4.79
N PHE A 54 -8.97 6.06 4.50
CA PHE A 54 -9.47 5.48 3.25
C PHE A 54 -10.82 4.77 3.41
N ARG A 55 -11.35 4.74 4.64
CA ARG A 55 -12.55 3.98 5.02
C ARG A 55 -12.43 2.50 4.65
N TRP A 56 -11.22 1.96 4.70
CA TRP A 56 -10.95 0.56 4.43
C TRP A 56 -11.41 -0.33 5.59
N SER A 57 -11.94 -1.50 5.24
CA SER A 57 -12.19 -2.61 6.15
C SER A 57 -10.89 -3.29 6.59
N ASP A 58 -10.95 -4.07 7.67
CA ASP A 58 -9.81 -4.86 8.16
C ASP A 58 -9.24 -5.83 7.09
N ALA A 59 -10.12 -6.38 6.24
CA ALA A 59 -9.72 -7.25 5.14
C ALA A 59 -8.95 -6.49 4.05
N GLU A 60 -9.43 -5.31 3.64
CA GLU A 60 -8.77 -4.48 2.63
C GLU A 60 -7.38 -4.01 3.11
N VAL A 61 -7.27 -3.61 4.38
CA VAL A 61 -5.98 -3.23 4.98
C VAL A 61 -5.02 -4.42 5.01
N GLY A 62 -5.51 -5.61 5.37
CA GLY A 62 -4.71 -6.84 5.36
C GLY A 62 -4.18 -7.19 3.97
N ILE A 63 -5.02 -7.10 2.93
CA ILE A 63 -4.62 -7.33 1.54
C ILE A 63 -3.58 -6.30 1.08
N ALA A 64 -3.78 -5.03 1.41
CA ALA A 64 -2.86 -3.96 1.03
C ALA A 64 -1.48 -4.10 1.70
N ILE A 65 -1.43 -4.40 3.00
CA ILE A 65 -0.18 -4.60 3.74
C ILE A 65 0.54 -5.86 3.26
N SER A 66 -0.20 -6.92 2.92
CA SER A 66 0.37 -8.15 2.35
C SER A 66 1.09 -7.90 1.03
N LYS A 67 0.46 -7.15 0.12
CA LYS A 67 1.04 -6.82 -1.20
C LYS A 67 2.09 -5.72 -1.12
N ALA A 68 1.99 -4.82 -0.15
CA ALA A 68 2.87 -3.67 -0.01
C ALA A 68 3.25 -3.40 1.47
N PRO A 69 4.17 -4.20 2.05
CA PRO A 69 4.60 -4.03 3.44
C PRO A 69 5.26 -2.66 3.73
N THR A 70 5.78 -2.00 2.69
CA THR A 70 6.38 -0.66 2.76
C THR A 70 5.38 0.43 3.18
N LEU A 71 4.08 0.15 3.13
CA LEU A 71 3.04 1.03 3.66
C LEU A 71 3.19 1.28 5.17
N LEU A 72 3.74 0.31 5.91
CA LEU A 72 4.01 0.47 7.35
C LEU A 72 5.22 1.37 7.62
N THR A 73 6.17 1.44 6.68
CA THR A 73 7.43 2.16 6.83
C THR A 73 7.36 3.61 6.35
N ARG A 74 6.49 3.92 5.39
CA ARG A 74 6.37 5.29 4.85
C ARG A 74 5.83 6.29 5.87
N ASN A 75 6.25 7.55 5.76
CA ASN A 75 5.71 8.65 6.56
C ASN A 75 4.23 8.92 6.19
N LYS A 76 3.50 9.61 7.08
CA LYS A 76 2.05 9.84 6.90
C LYS A 76 1.73 10.63 5.63
N GLU A 77 2.48 11.68 5.33
CA GLU A 77 2.22 12.58 4.17
C GLU A 77 2.47 11.88 2.82
N SER A 78 3.54 11.11 2.72
CA SER A 78 3.89 10.31 1.54
C SER A 78 2.88 9.19 1.31
N LEU A 79 2.37 8.59 2.40
CA LEU A 79 1.28 7.62 2.33
C LEU A 79 0.00 8.26 1.83
N GLN A 80 -0.39 9.40 2.41
CA GLN A 80 -1.60 10.10 2.01
C GLN A 80 -1.59 10.42 0.53
N ARG A 81 -0.51 11.03 0.02
CA ARG A 81 -0.40 11.38 -1.40
C ARG A 81 -0.47 10.14 -2.30
N SER A 82 0.35 9.14 -2.01
CA SER A 82 0.47 7.95 -2.85
C SER A 82 -0.77 7.05 -2.82
N LEU A 83 -1.48 6.99 -1.69
CA LEU A 83 -2.68 6.17 -1.55
C LEU A 83 -3.92 6.89 -2.06
N VAL A 84 -4.04 8.22 -1.88
CA VAL A 84 -5.13 8.99 -2.52
C VAL A 84 -5.05 8.87 -4.02
N GLU A 85 -3.85 8.99 -4.60
CA GLU A 85 -3.63 8.79 -6.03
C GLU A 85 -3.99 7.36 -6.47
N LYS A 86 -3.53 6.33 -5.74
CA LYS A 86 -3.88 4.94 -6.05
C LYS A 86 -5.38 4.66 -5.97
N VAL A 87 -6.04 5.11 -4.89
CA VAL A 87 -7.49 4.94 -4.71
C VAL A 87 -8.25 5.71 -5.79
N PHE A 88 -7.78 6.90 -6.15
CA PHE A 88 -8.37 7.69 -7.22
C PHE A 88 -8.27 6.97 -8.57
N VAL A 89 -7.08 6.48 -8.93
CA VAL A 89 -6.87 5.71 -10.15
C VAL A 89 -7.72 4.45 -10.15
N GLU A 90 -7.73 3.68 -9.06
CA GLU A 90 -8.47 2.43 -8.97
C GLU A 90 -9.99 2.62 -9.02
N LYS A 91 -10.54 3.69 -8.40
CA LYS A 91 -11.99 3.96 -8.38
C LYS A 91 -12.50 4.74 -9.58
N PHE A 92 -11.71 5.65 -10.15
CA PHE A 92 -12.20 6.62 -11.14
C PHE A 92 -11.50 6.53 -12.49
N ILE A 93 -10.34 5.86 -12.59
CA ILE A 93 -9.63 5.70 -13.87
C ILE A 93 -9.78 4.27 -14.39
N CYS A 94 -9.44 3.26 -13.58
CA CYS A 94 -9.48 1.84 -13.98
C CYS A 94 -10.85 1.37 -14.49
N PRO A 95 -12.01 1.75 -13.89
CA PRO A 95 -13.30 1.27 -14.37
C PRO A 95 -13.65 1.76 -15.78
N TYR A 96 -13.05 2.86 -16.22
CA TYR A 96 -13.27 3.45 -17.54
C TYR A 96 -12.17 3.10 -18.54
N LYS A 97 -11.21 2.25 -18.17
CA LYS A 97 -10.09 1.85 -19.03
C LYS A 97 -10.56 1.25 -20.37
N GLU A 98 -11.69 0.55 -20.37
CA GLU A 98 -12.29 -0.07 -21.56
C GLU A 98 -13.09 0.94 -22.41
N VAL A 99 -13.71 1.94 -21.77
CA VAL A 99 -14.58 2.94 -22.44
C VAL A 99 -13.77 4.13 -22.96
N ALA A 100 -12.68 4.45 -22.27
CA ALA A 100 -11.77 5.53 -22.59
C ALA A 100 -10.34 5.00 -22.51
N GLN A 101 -9.90 4.31 -23.57
CA GLN A 101 -8.57 3.68 -23.65
C GLN A 101 -7.41 4.61 -23.29
N HIS A 102 -7.58 5.93 -23.47
CA HIS A 102 -6.55 6.93 -23.20
C HIS A 102 -6.73 7.67 -21.87
N LEU A 103 -7.78 7.42 -21.10
CA LEU A 103 -8.04 8.13 -19.85
C LEU A 103 -6.88 7.99 -18.85
N ALA A 104 -6.30 6.81 -18.74
CA ALA A 104 -5.16 6.57 -17.86
C ALA A 104 -3.89 7.30 -18.34
N GLU A 105 -3.67 7.35 -19.66
CA GLU A 105 -2.51 8.01 -20.28
C GLU A 105 -2.65 9.54 -20.18
N ASP A 106 -3.84 10.06 -20.46
CA ASP A 106 -4.18 11.48 -20.38
C ASP A 106 -4.13 11.98 -18.94
N TYR A 107 -4.59 11.18 -17.97
CA TYR A 107 -4.41 11.47 -16.54
C TYR A 107 -2.93 11.50 -16.16
N ALA A 108 -2.13 10.51 -16.59
CA ALA A 108 -0.70 10.49 -16.32
C ALA A 108 0.04 11.68 -16.95
N ALA A 109 -0.35 12.11 -18.16
CA ALA A 109 0.18 13.30 -18.83
C ALA A 109 -0.19 14.58 -18.08
N ALA A 110 -1.45 14.73 -17.66
CA ALA A 110 -1.90 15.86 -16.85
C ALA A 110 -1.15 15.95 -15.52
N CYS A 111 -0.89 14.81 -14.86
CA CYS A 111 -0.06 14.76 -13.65
C CYS A 111 1.40 15.18 -13.88
N ARG A 112 1.90 15.08 -15.12
CA ARG A 112 3.23 15.61 -15.53
C ARG A 112 3.17 17.06 -16.00
N GLY A 113 1.99 17.68 -16.04
CA GLY A 113 1.79 19.02 -16.58
C GLY A 113 1.79 19.08 -18.12
N GLU A 114 1.70 17.93 -18.78
CA GLU A 114 1.63 17.83 -20.23
C GLU A 114 0.17 17.95 -20.68
N VAL A 115 -0.12 18.75 -21.71
CA VAL A 115 -1.44 18.78 -22.35
C VAL A 115 -1.59 17.54 -23.23
N PRO A 116 -2.59 16.66 -22.96
CA PRO A 116 -2.80 15.47 -23.76
C PRO A 116 -2.98 15.84 -25.23
N THR A 117 -2.24 15.18 -26.11
CA THR A 117 -2.24 15.49 -27.55
C THR A 117 -3.62 15.34 -28.18
N ARG A 118 -4.50 14.51 -27.59
CA ARG A 118 -5.89 14.29 -28.00
C ARG A 118 -6.86 15.41 -27.57
N LEU A 119 -6.49 16.22 -26.59
CA LEU A 119 -7.27 17.35 -26.08
C LEU A 119 -6.77 18.70 -26.61
N ARG A 120 -5.81 18.69 -27.53
CA ARG A 120 -5.40 19.89 -28.26
C ARG A 120 -6.47 20.20 -29.30
N PHE A 121 -7.38 21.10 -28.95
CA PHE A 121 -8.28 21.70 -29.93
C PHE A 121 -7.43 22.53 -30.91
N ALA A 122 -7.56 22.23 -32.20
CA ALA A 122 -6.92 23.00 -33.28
C ALA A 122 -7.57 24.38 -33.43
#